data_AF-A0A497PNL8-F1
#
_entry.id   AF-A0A497PNL8-F1
#
_cell.length_a   1.000
_cell.length_b   1.000
_cell.length_c   1.000
_cell.angle_alpha   90.00
_cell.angle_beta   90.00
_cell.angle_gamma   90.00
#
_symmetry.space_group_name_H-M   'P 1'
#
loop_
_entity.id
_entity.type
_entity.pdbx_description
1 polymer ?
#
loop_
_entity_poly.entity_id
_entity_poly.type
_entity_poly.pdbx_seq_one_letter_code
_entity_poly.pdbx_strand_id
1 'polypeptide(L)' 'MSRVYLKAKVLVGTSIEETIKDAKKIAEKTGTGIKFGFNGVLMLIDSSSDIQKEIEDYKFEIKRMRNMEVTKNE' A
#
# COMPACT_ATOMS: atom_id res chain seq x y z
N MET A 1 -17.21 14.11 -7.67
CA MET A 1 -16.61 13.16 -8.64
C MET A 1 -16.27 11.88 -7.92
N SER A 2 -16.70 10.74 -8.44
CA SER A 2 -16.36 9.42 -7.89
C SER A 2 -14.91 9.09 -8.25
N ARG A 3 -14.08 8.70 -7.27
CA ARG A 3 -12.72 8.21 -7.55
C ARG A 3 -12.79 6.74 -7.94
N VAL A 4 -12.31 6.40 -9.12
CA VAL A 4 -12.20 5.01 -9.59
C VAL A 4 -10.83 4.48 -9.16
N TYR A 5 -10.80 3.23 -8.68
CA TYR A 5 -9.58 2.53 -8.32
C TYR A 5 -9.50 1.17 -9.01
N LEU A 6 -8.35 0.85 -9.61
CA LEU A 6 -8.05 -0.48 -10.09
C LEU A 6 -7.62 -1.35 -8.91
N LYS A 7 -8.28 -2.49 -8.71
CA LYS A 7 -7.92 -3.45 -7.68
C LYS A 7 -6.81 -4.36 -8.19
N ALA A 8 -5.65 -4.32 -7.54
CA ALA A 8 -4.51 -5.19 -7.85
C ALA A 8 -4.32 -6.26 -6.76
N LYS A 9 -3.77 -7.41 -7.16
CA LYS A 9 -3.30 -8.46 -6.26
C LYS A 9 -1.77 -8.50 -6.33
N VAL A 10 -1.14 -8.41 -5.17
CA VAL A 10 0.32 -8.47 -5.05
C VAL A 10 0.76 -9.92 -4.86
N LEU A 11 1.84 -10.31 -5.53
CA LEU A 11 2.42 -11.65 -5.41
C LEU A 11 3.20 -11.78 -4.11
N VAL A 12 3.25 -12.99 -3.55
CA VAL A 12 4.05 -13.26 -2.35
C VAL A 12 5.55 -13.15 -2.67
N GLY A 13 6.32 -12.62 -1.72
CA GLY A 13 7.78 -12.45 -1.86
C GLY A 13 8.23 -11.16 -2.53
N THR A 14 7.31 -10.29 -2.97
CA THR A 14 7.67 -8.97 -3.52
C THR A 14 8.05 -7.96 -2.44
N SER A 15 8.93 -7.01 -2.77
CA SER A 15 9.22 -5.86 -1.90
C SER A 15 8.07 -4.85 -1.89
N ILE A 16 7.75 -4.29 -0.71
CA ILE A 16 6.75 -3.22 -0.61
C ILE A 16 7.18 -1.97 -1.38
N GLU A 17 8.47 -1.65 -1.40
CA GLU A 17 8.98 -0.45 -2.08
C GLU A 17 8.83 -0.55 -3.60
N GLU A 18 9.09 -1.74 -4.15
CA GLU A 18 8.87 -2.04 -5.57
C GLU A 18 7.37 -2.04 -5.89
N THR A 19 6.55 -2.64 -5.03
CA THR A 19 5.10 -2.69 -5.19
C THR A 19 4.48 -1.29 -5.26
N ILE A 20 4.88 -0.39 -4.36
CA ILE A 20 4.40 1.01 -4.35
C ILE A 20 4.85 1.75 -5.61
N LYS A 21 6.12 1.58 -6.02
CA LYS A 21 6.65 2.19 -7.25
C LYS A 21 5.88 1.73 -8.48
N ASP A 22 5.60 0.44 -8.60
CA ASP A 22 4.88 -0.10 -9.75
C ASP A 22 3.40 0.29 -9.74
N ALA A 23 2.75 0.30 -8.58
CA ALA A 23 1.40 0.83 -8.43
C ALA A 23 1.31 2.30 -8.90
N LYS A 24 2.27 3.15 -8.50
CA LYS A 24 2.33 4.54 -8.96
C LYS A 24 2.53 4.65 -10.48
N LYS A 25 3.45 3.87 -11.05
CA LYS A 25 3.64 3.85 -12.52
C LYS A 25 2.37 3.44 -13.26
N ILE A 26 1.62 2.46 -12.75
CA ILE A 26 0.34 2.06 -13.35
C ILE A 26 -0.68 3.20 -13.18
N ALA A 27 -0.73 3.87 -12.03
CA ALA A 27 -1.61 5.00 -11.80
C ALA A 27 -1.33 6.17 -12.75
N GLU A 28 -0.05 6.51 -12.96
CA GLU A 28 0.38 7.53 -13.93
C GLU A 28 -0.01 7.17 -15.36
N LYS A 29 0.13 5.89 -15.75
CA LYS A 29 -0.22 5.42 -17.10
C LYS A 29 -1.72 5.38 -17.36
N THR A 30 -2.51 5.06 -16.35
CA THR A 30 -3.96 4.82 -16.50
C THR A 30 -4.82 6.00 -16.07
N GLY A 31 -4.22 7.01 -15.41
CA GLY A 31 -4.96 8.11 -14.78
C GLY A 31 -5.87 7.66 -13.64
N THR A 32 -5.68 6.45 -13.11
CA THR A 32 -6.57 5.81 -12.13
C THR A 32 -5.75 5.30 -10.94
N GLY A 33 -6.22 5.52 -9.71
CA GLY A 33 -5.53 5.04 -8.51
C GLY A 33 -5.50 3.50 -8.43
N ILE A 34 -4.47 2.96 -7.77
CA ILE A 34 -4.32 1.51 -7.57
C ILE A 34 -4.59 1.16 -6.11
N LYS A 35 -5.48 0.20 -5.90
CA LYS A 35 -5.83 -0.33 -4.58
C LYS A 35 -5.33 -1.76 -4.44
N PHE A 36 -4.54 -2.04 -3.42
CA PHE A 36 -4.05 -3.39 -3.13
C PHE A 36 -3.87 -3.63 -1.63
N GLY A 37 -3.86 -4.89 -1.23
CA GLY A 37 -3.49 -5.30 0.12
C GLY A 37 -2.05 -5.79 0.17
N PHE A 38 -1.33 -5.46 1.23
CA PHE A 38 0.04 -5.92 1.47
C PHE A 38 0.23 -6.23 2.94
N ASN A 39 0.50 -7.50 3.28
CA ASN A 39 0.67 -7.97 4.67
C ASN A 39 -0.43 -7.49 5.64
N GLY A 40 -1.69 -7.50 5.19
CA GLY A 40 -2.84 -7.07 5.99
C GLY A 40 -3.11 -5.56 6.00
N VAL A 41 -2.23 -4.75 5.41
CA VAL A 41 -2.43 -3.30 5.24
C VAL A 41 -3.07 -3.02 3.88
N LEU A 42 -4.12 -2.20 3.87
CA LEU A 42 -4.74 -1.73 2.63
C LEU A 42 -4.02 -0.47 2.14
N MET A 43 -3.47 -0.52 0.93
CA MET A 43 -2.76 0.57 0.28
C MET A 43 -3.58 1.15 -0.88
N LEU A 44 -3.55 2.48 -1.02
CA LEU A 44 -4.15 3.22 -2.13
C LEU A 44 -3.08 4.15 -2.70
N ILE A 45 -2.62 3.88 -3.92
CA ILE A 45 -1.56 4.65 -4.57
C ILE A 45 -2.13 5.39 -5.77
N ASP A 46 -2.08 6.71 -5.71
CA ASP A 46 -2.47 7.59 -6.80
C ASP A 46 -1.21 8.09 -7.56
N SER A 47 -1.39 8.67 -8.75
CA SER A 47 -0.27 9.23 -9.53
C SER A 47 0.46 10.36 -8.80
N SER A 48 -0.23 11.06 -7.90
CA SER A 48 0.34 12.12 -7.06
C SER A 48 0.92 11.63 -5.73
N SER A 49 0.87 10.33 -5.41
CA SER A 49 1.39 9.82 -4.14
C SER A 49 2.90 10.04 -4.02
N ASP A 50 3.36 10.40 -2.82
CA ASP A 50 4.77 10.45 -2.47
C ASP A 50 5.24 9.06 -2.04
N ILE A 51 6.18 8.47 -2.79
CA ILE A 51 6.62 7.09 -2.55
C ILE A 51 7.25 6.93 -1.16
N GLN A 52 8.05 7.90 -0.70
CA GLN A 52 8.73 7.78 0.59
C GLN A 52 7.72 7.82 1.73
N LYS A 53 6.76 8.73 1.64
CA LYS A 53 5.68 8.85 2.63
C LYS A 53 4.85 7.57 2.71
N GLU A 54 4.44 7.01 1.57
CA GLU A 54 3.64 5.76 1.55
C GLU A 54 4.40 4.57 2.17
N ILE A 55 5.74 4.52 1.99
CA ILE A 55 6.59 3.50 2.63
C ILE A 55 6.66 3.71 4.14
N GLU A 56 6.81 4.95 4.60
CA GLU A 56 6.85 5.30 6.02
C GLU A 56 5.52 4.98 6.71
N ASP A 57 4.41 5.38 6.09
CA ASP A 57 3.05 5.11 6.58
C ASP A 57 2.81 3.60 6.69
N TYR A 58 3.21 2.82 5.68
CA TYR A 58 3.14 1.35 5.73
C TYR A 58 3.99 0.78 6.88
N LYS A 59 5.24 1.24 7.05
CA LYS A 59 6.14 0.77 8.13
C LYS A 59 5.55 1.09 9.51
N PHE A 60 4.96 2.27 9.67
CA PHE A 60 4.26 2.67 10.88
C PHE A 60 3.08 1.74 11.19
N GLU A 61 2.22 1.48 10.19
CA GLU A 61 1.05 0.63 10.36
C GLU A 61 1.41 -0.82 10.71
N ILE A 62 2.42 -1.39 10.05
CA ILE A 62 2.91 -2.74 10.41
C ILE A 62 3.44 -2.79 11.84
N LYS A 63 4.17 -1.77 12.29
CA LYS A 63 4.65 -1.70 13.68
C LYS A 63 3.48 -1.60 14.66
N ARG A 64 2.48 -0.78 14.34
CA ARG A 64 1.26 -0.62 15.14
C ARG A 64 0.50 -1.94 15.26
N MET A 65 0.30 -2.67 14.15
CA MET A 65 -0.38 -3.97 14.14
C MET A 65 0.35 -5.00 14.99
N ARG A 66 1.68 -5.10 14.87
CA ARG A 66 2.49 -6.01 15.70
C ARG A 66 2.34 -5.72 17.20
N ASN A 67 2.37 -4.44 17.59
CA ASN A 67 2.22 -4.07 18.99
C ASN A 67 0.84 -4.44 19.56
N MET A 68 -0.23 -4.37 18.75
CA MET A 68 -1.56 -4.80 19.18
C MET A 68 -1.73 -6.31 19.25
N GLU A 69 -0.99 -7.06 18.44
CA GLU A 69 -0.97 -8.53 18.54
C GLU A 69 -0.30 -8.99 19.82
N VAL A 70 0.77 -8.30 20.25
CA VAL A 70 1.46 -8.60 21.51
C VAL A 70 0.55 -8.37 22.72
N THR A 71 -0.12 -7.21 22.80
CA THR A 71 -0.99 -6.88 23.94
C THR A 71 -2.28 -7.70 24.02
N LYS A 72 -2.66 -8.44 22.97
CA LYS A 72 -3.79 -9.37 23.01
C LYS A 72 -3.44 -10.75 23.54
N ASN A 73 -2.15 -11.07 23.60
CA ASN A 73 -1.62 -12.38 24.00
C ASN A 73 -1.01 -12.38 25.41
N GLU A 74 -1.11 -11.25 26.15
CA GLU A 74 -0.80 -11.10 27.58
C GLU A 74 -2.09 -11.12 28.41
#